data_AF-A0A7C4RDI6-F1
#
_entry.id   AF-A0A7C4RDI6-F1
#
_cell.length_a   1.000
_cell.length_b   1.000
_cell.length_c   1.000
_cell.angle_alpha   90.00
_cell.angle_beta   90.00
_cell.angle_gamma   90.00
#
_symmetry.space_group_name_H-M   'P 1'
#
loop_
_entity.id
_entity.type
_entity.pdbx_description
1 polymer ?
#
loop_
_entity_poly.entity_id
_entity_poly.type
_entity_poly.pdbx_seq_one_letter_code
_entity_poly.pdbx_strand_id
1 'polypeptide(L)'
;MFFHVMLTTDCDLKCRYCFGEALRDFDVDFSDFSVDYSLPKRIGYDLELLERFCGLDPDCVLIFYGGEPLLCLDDVRRIMDCVKARRFVV
;
A
#
# COMPACT_ATOMS: atom_id res chain seq x y z
N MET A 1 0.70 -7.73 15.13
CA MET A 1 -0.35 -6.87 14.51
C MET A 1 -0.40 -7.13 13.00
N PHE A 2 -1.49 -6.76 12.32
CA PHE A 2 -1.61 -6.88 10.86
C PHE A 2 -1.46 -5.50 10.23
N PHE A 3 -0.53 -5.35 9.29
CA PHE A 3 -0.28 -4.09 8.59
C PHE A 3 -0.44 -4.29 7.09
N HIS A 4 -1.26 -3.45 6.46
CA HIS A 4 -1.41 -3.42 5.02
C HIS A 4 -0.34 -2.50 4.42
N VAL A 5 0.49 -3.04 3.54
CA VAL A 5 1.48 -2.29 2.78
C VAL A 5 0.90 -2.01 1.40
N MET A 6 0.51 -0.76 1.17
CA MET A 6 0.01 -0.30 -0.12
C MET A 6 1.17 -0.15 -1.11
N LEU A 7 1.43 -1.17 -1.94
CA LEU A 7 2.56 -1.15 -2.88
C LEU A 7 2.27 -0.29 -4.10
N THR A 8 1.07 -0.41 -4.63
CA THR A 8 0.61 0.41 -5.74
C THR A 8 -0.89 0.58 -5.72
N THR A 9 -1.39 1.67 -6.30
CA THR A 9 -2.82 1.84 -6.59
C THR A 9 -3.20 1.33 -7.98
N ASP A 10 -2.23 0.95 -8.81
CA ASP A 10 -2.48 0.41 -10.15
C ASP A 10 -2.95 -1.05 -10.05
N CYS A 11 -3.86 -1.45 -10.93
CA CYS A 11 -4.42 -2.80 -11.00
C CYS A 11 -4.71 -3.13 -12.47
N ASP A 12 -4.46 -4.36 -12.89
CA ASP A 12 -4.71 -4.87 -14.25
C ASP A 12 -6.07 -5.57 -14.40
N LEU A 13 -6.86 -5.62 -13.33
CA LEU A 13 -8.24 -6.12 -13.31
C LEU A 13 -9.28 -4.98 -13.30
N LYS A 14 -10.54 -5.34 -13.57
CA LYS A 14 -11.68 -4.40 -13.64
C LYS A 14 -12.87 -4.87 -12.81
N CYS A 15 -12.64 -5.03 -11.51
CA CYS A 15 -13.62 -5.59 -10.58
C CYS A 15 -14.84 -4.66 -10.43
N ARG A 16 -16.05 -5.20 -10.57
CA ARG A 16 -17.31 -4.44 -10.42
C ARG A 16 -17.52 -3.85 -9.01
N TYR A 17 -16.82 -4.37 -8.01
CA TYR A 17 -16.89 -3.97 -6.62
C TYR A 17 -15.58 -3.32 -6.14
N CYS A 18 -14.72 -2.86 -7.07
CA CYS A 18 -13.46 -2.22 -6.71
C CYS A 18 -13.70 -0.90 -5.98
N PHE A 19 -13.23 -0.79 -4.74
CA PHE A 19 -13.32 0.47 -3.99
C PHE A 19 -12.44 1.59 -4.60
N GLY A 20 -11.39 1.25 -5.35
CA GLY A 20 -10.56 2.24 -6.05
C GLY A 20 -11.34 3.06 -7.11
N GLU A 21 -12.40 2.51 -7.67
CA GLU A 21 -13.32 3.24 -8.56
C GLU A 21 -14.14 4.29 -7.77
N ALA A 22 -14.51 3.97 -6.53
CA ALA A 22 -15.26 4.89 -5.66
C ALA A 22 -14.44 6.11 -5.25
N LEU A 23 -13.11 6.01 -5.29
CA LEU A 23 -12.18 7.14 -5.13
C LEU A 23 -12.01 7.95 -6.43
N ARG A 24 -12.82 7.76 -7.47
CA ARG A 24 -12.82 8.67 -8.64
C ARG A 24 -13.96 9.68 -8.62
N ASP A 25 -14.99 9.46 -7.79
CA ASP A 25 -16.11 10.39 -7.58
C ASP A 25 -15.77 11.41 -6.48
N PHE A 26 -14.73 12.21 -6.71
CA PHE A 26 -14.33 13.30 -5.80
C PHE A 26 -14.85 14.67 -6.22
N ASP A 27 -16.02 14.75 -6.86
CA ASP A 27 -16.71 16.01 -7.16
C ASP A 27 -17.39 16.60 -5.90
N VAL A 28 -16.68 16.54 -4.78
CA VAL A 28 -17.09 17.08 -3.49
C VAL A 28 -16.47 18.46 -3.36
N ASP A 29 -17.31 19.49 -3.39
CA ASP A 29 -16.90 20.88 -3.21
C ASP A 29 -16.51 21.13 -1.75
N PHE A 30 -15.21 21.14 -1.48
CA PHE A 30 -14.64 21.59 -0.21
C PHE A 30 -14.43 23.10 -0.30
N SER A 31 -15.52 23.87 -0.16
CA SER A 31 -15.57 25.33 -0.35
C SER A 31 -14.37 26.11 0.20
N ASP A 32 -13.85 25.70 1.36
CA ASP A 32 -12.88 26.47 2.14
C ASP A 32 -11.44 25.96 2.01
N PHE A 33 -11.20 24.84 1.32
CA PHE A 33 -9.85 24.31 1.13
C PHE A 33 -9.72 23.39 -0.08
N SER A 34 -8.56 23.46 -0.75
CA SER A 34 -8.22 22.53 -1.83
C SER A 34 -7.65 21.24 -1.26
N VAL A 35 -8.11 20.11 -1.79
CA VAL A 35 -7.55 18.78 -1.48
C VAL A 35 -6.64 18.36 -2.63
N ASP A 36 -5.40 18.03 -2.30
CA ASP A 36 -4.50 17.39 -3.25
C ASP A 36 -4.80 15.90 -3.33
N TYR A 37 -5.39 15.48 -4.44
CA TYR A 37 -5.71 14.08 -4.73
C TYR A 37 -4.55 13.32 -5.38
N SER A 38 -3.36 13.94 -5.52
CA SER A 38 -2.18 13.29 -6.09
C SER A 38 -1.50 12.33 -5.11
N LEU A 39 -2.23 11.28 -4.72
CA LEU A 39 -1.69 10.22 -3.89
C LEU A 39 -0.58 9.47 -4.64
N PRO A 40 0.52 9.10 -3.95
CA PRO A 40 1.61 8.38 -4.58
C PRO A 40 1.13 7.01 -5.05
N LYS A 41 1.33 6.74 -6.35
CA LYS A 41 0.93 5.47 -6.97
C LYS A 41 1.80 4.28 -6.56
N ARG A 42 2.96 4.54 -5.94
CA ARG A 42 3.95 3.55 -5.52
C ARG A 42 4.54 3.98 -4.18
N ILE A 43 5.09 3.02 -3.43
CA ILE A 43 5.84 3.34 -2.22
C ILE A 43 7.03 4.25 -2.53
N GLY A 44 7.27 5.21 -1.64
CA GLY A 44 8.39 6.16 -1.75
C GLY A 44 9.21 6.29 -0.46
N TYR A 45 8.89 5.50 0.56
CA TYR A 45 9.63 5.46 1.82
C TYR A 45 10.81 4.49 1.72
N ASP A 46 11.81 4.68 2.59
CA ASP A 46 12.95 3.78 2.72
C ASP A 46 12.53 2.44 3.36
N LEU A 47 13.00 1.31 2.81
CA LEU A 47 12.75 0.00 3.38
C LEU A 47 13.37 -0.17 4.77
N GLU A 48 14.45 0.56 5.11
CA GLU A 48 14.98 0.59 6.47
C GLU A 48 13.99 1.21 7.46
N LEU A 49 13.19 2.18 7.03
CA LEU A 49 12.14 2.75 7.87
C LEU A 49 11.05 1.71 8.13
N LEU A 50 10.66 0.95 7.11
CA LEU A 50 9.69 -0.14 7.24
C LEU A 50 10.22 -1.26 8.14
N GLU A 51 11.49 -1.64 8.00
CA GLU A 51 12.15 -2.65 8.83
C GLU A 51 12.15 -2.25 10.31
N ARG A 52 12.56 -1.01 10.62
CA ARG A 52 12.51 -0.50 11.99
C ARG A 52 11.09 -0.46 12.54
N PHE A 53 10.12 -0.05 11.73
CA PHE A 53 8.70 -0.02 12.13
C PHE A 53 8.19 -1.42 12.49
N CYS A 54 8.44 -2.41 11.63
CA CYS A 54 8.04 -3.79 11.89
C CYS A 54 8.79 -4.40 13.08
N GLY A 55 10.04 -4.00 13.31
CA GLY A 55 10.84 -4.43 14.46
C GLY A 55 10.28 -4.02 15.83
N LEU A 56 9.36 -3.04 15.88
CA LEU A 56 8.64 -2.67 17.10
C LEU A 56 7.65 -3.75 17.56
N ASP A 57 7.24 -4.65 16.66
CA ASP A 57 6.34 -5.77 16.93
C ASP A 57 6.92 -7.08 16.37
N PRO A 58 7.52 -7.95 17.23
CA PRO A 58 8.07 -9.24 16.80
C PRO A 58 7.04 -10.17 16.13
N ASP A 59 5.74 -9.95 16.37
CA ASP A 59 4.63 -10.70 15.81
C ASP A 59 3.93 -9.97 14.64
N CYS A 60 4.62 -8.98 14.06
CA CYS A 60 4.17 -8.24 12.88
C CYS A 60 3.84 -9.17 11.71
N VAL A 61 2.66 -8.99 11.10
CA VAL A 61 2.25 -9.62 9.86
C VAL A 61 2.08 -8.53 8.81
N LEU A 62 2.86 -8.61 7.74
CA LEU A 62 2.77 -7.69 6.61
C LEU A 62 1.88 -8.31 5.52
N ILE A 63 0.88 -7.54 5.11
CA ILE A 63 -0.06 -7.91 4.05
C ILE A 63 0.19 -6.96 2.88
N PHE A 64 0.64 -7.48 1.74
CA PHE A 64 0.80 -6.69 0.53
C PHE A 64 -0.57 -6.36 -0.03
N TYR A 65 -0.87 -5.06 -0.19
CA TYR A 65 -2.20 -4.56 -0.51
C TYR A 65 -2.12 -3.39 -1.50
N GLY A 66 -3.28 -2.86 -1.90
CA GLY A 66 -3.41 -1.75 -2.84
C GLY A 66 -4.36 -2.08 -3.99
N GLY A 67 -3.93 -1.77 -5.21
CA GLY A 67 -4.53 -2.29 -6.44
C GLY A 67 -4.13 -3.76 -6.63
N GLU A 68 -3.17 -4.02 -7.51
CA GLU A 68 -2.55 -5.34 -7.66
C GLU A 68 -1.08 -5.30 -7.18
N PRO A 69 -0.78 -5.79 -5.95
CA PRO A 69 0.56 -5.75 -5.40
C PRO A 69 1.60 -6.48 -6.25
N LEU A 70 1.21 -7.54 -6.97
CA LEU A 70 2.13 -8.34 -7.78
C LEU A 70 2.58 -7.65 -9.07
N LEU A 71 1.98 -6.50 -9.45
CA LEU A 71 2.55 -5.61 -10.46
C LEU A 71 3.87 -4.94 -9.99
N CYS A 72 4.19 -5.02 -8.71
CA CYS A 72 5.42 -4.52 -8.08
C CYS A 72 6.27 -5.66 -7.51
N LEU A 73 6.41 -6.77 -8.26
CA LEU A 73 7.06 -7.99 -7.77
C LEU A 73 8.48 -7.76 -7.21
N ASP A 74 9.26 -6.86 -7.81
CA ASP A 74 10.61 -6.53 -7.31
C ASP A 74 10.56 -5.87 -5.94
N ASP A 75 9.60 -4.99 -5.69
CA ASP A 75 9.41 -4.35 -4.38
C ASP A 75 8.93 -5.35 -3.33
N VAL A 76 8.00 -6.24 -3.69
CA VAL A 76 7.56 -7.36 -2.82
C VAL A 76 8.78 -8.18 -2.38
N ARG A 77 9.63 -8.59 -3.32
CA ARG A 77 10.83 -9.38 -3.04
C ARG A 77 11.80 -8.64 -2.15
N ARG A 78 12.11 -7.37 -2.48
CA ARG A 78 13.01 -6.54 -1.67
C ARG A 78 12.50 -6.35 -0.24
N ILE A 79 11.19 -6.18 -0.05
CA ILE A 79 10.59 -6.08 1.28
C ILE A 79 10.72 -7.41 2.02
N MET A 80 10.43 -8.54 1.38
CA MET A 80 10.57 -9.87 2.02
C MET A 80 12.03 -10.17 2.40
N ASP A 81 13.00 -9.70 1.61
CA ASP A 81 14.43 -9.88 1.85
C ASP A 81 14.96 -8.97 2.98
N CYS A 82 14.46 -7.73 3.07
CA CYS A 82 14.98 -6.72 3.99
C CYS A 82 14.22 -6.61 5.31
N VAL A 83 12.91 -6.88 5.33
CA VAL A 83 12.04 -6.61 6.49
C VAL A 83 11.78 -7.89 7.27
N LYS A 84 11.99 -7.84 8.59
CA LYS A 84 11.65 -8.96 9.47
C LYS A 84 10.20 -8.85 9.92
N ALA A 85 9.34 -9.67 9.32
CA ALA A 85 7.98 -9.90 9.78
C ALA A 85 7.81 -11.37 10.14
N ARG A 86 6.88 -11.67 11.06
CA ARG A 86 6.53 -13.04 11.43
C ARG A 86 5.89 -13.79 10.26
N ARG A 87 5.09 -13.09 9.46
CA ARG A 87 4.43 -13.63 8.26
C ARG A 87 4.27 -12.56 7.20
N PHE A 88 4.25 -13.00 5.96
CA PHE A 88 3.85 -12.22 4.79
C PHE A 88 2.56 -12.82 4.20
N VAL A 89 1.67 -11.96 3.73
CA VAL A 89 0.43 -12.32 3.05
C VAL A 89 0.30 -11.47 1.78
N VAL A 90 -0.23 -12.06 0.72
CA VAL A 90 -0.65 -11.39 -0.52
C VAL A 90 -2.14 -11.65 -0.68
#